data_AF-A0A2V8WD12-F1
#
_entry.id   AF-A0A2V8WD12-F1
#
_cell.length_a   1.000
_cell.length_b   1.000
_cell.length_c   1.000
_cell.angle_alpha   90.00
_cell.angle_beta   90.00
_cell.angle_gamma   90.00
#
_symmetry.space_group_name_H-M   'P 1'
#
loop_
_entity.id
_entity.type
_entity.pdbx_description
1 polymer ?
#
loop_
_entity_poly.entity_id
_entity_poly.type
_entity_poly.pdbx_seq_one_letter_code
_entity_poly.pdbx_strand_id
1 'polypeptide(L)'
;MKNRWIVVGVAGVGVLLGGAGTLAHSYNPIKWIRKGPSPTASEQLAANKEEEKKLSLELQAVLPPRTSLKDACAGFKSLNDCVASLHVSHNLSIKFNCLKWDMIGVKPAGDVKSCAAPSNNKAMDLSKAIHVLKPNANFRTEAKNAEKRAREDIKDAS
;
A
#
# COMPACT_ATOMS: atom_id res chain seq x y z
N MET A 1 -13.74 32.74 -29.14
CA MET A 1 -13.62 32.86 -30.61
C MET A 1 -12.25 33.42 -30.95
N LYS A 2 -11.33 32.58 -31.47
CA LYS A 2 -10.33 32.92 -32.49
C LYS A 2 -9.40 31.71 -32.67
N ASN A 3 -9.54 31.12 -33.85
CA ASN A 3 -8.83 29.96 -34.35
C ASN A 3 -8.03 30.46 -35.55
N ARG A 4 -6.83 29.90 -35.80
CA ARG A 4 -6.16 29.66 -37.12
C ARG A 4 -4.66 29.42 -36.89
N TRP A 5 -4.13 28.20 -37.06
CA TRP A 5 -3.75 27.48 -38.29
C TRP A 5 -2.58 28.12 -39.05
N ILE A 6 -1.40 27.49 -39.01
CA ILE A 6 -0.43 27.46 -40.13
C ILE A 6 0.21 26.06 -40.19
N VAL A 7 0.15 25.48 -41.38
CA VAL A 7 0.78 24.24 -41.85
C VAL A 7 2.06 24.63 -42.59
N VAL A 8 3.18 23.94 -42.37
CA VAL A 8 4.32 23.91 -43.31
C VAL A 8 4.89 22.50 -43.31
N GLY A 9 4.83 21.85 -44.48
CA GLY A 9 5.40 20.53 -44.74
C GLY A 9 6.85 20.60 -45.19
N VAL A 10 7.55 19.46 -45.10
CA VAL A 10 8.81 19.21 -45.81
C VAL A 10 8.77 17.78 -46.35
N ALA A 11 8.89 17.67 -47.67
CA ALA A 11 9.10 16.44 -48.42
C ALA A 11 10.61 16.07 -48.40
N GLY A 12 10.93 14.78 -48.33
CA GLY A 12 12.28 14.27 -48.45
C GLY A 12 12.30 12.79 -48.84
N VAL A 13 12.80 12.51 -50.04
CA VAL A 13 12.92 11.23 -50.74
C VAL A 13 14.21 10.50 -50.31
N GLY A 14 14.26 9.16 -50.29
CA GLY A 14 15.55 8.46 -50.27
C GLY A 14 15.58 6.96 -49.90
N VAL A 15 15.17 6.10 -50.84
CA VAL A 15 15.77 4.83 -51.33
C VAL A 15 16.63 3.91 -50.40
N LEU A 16 16.29 2.61 -50.38
CA LEU A 16 17.14 1.41 -50.66
C LEU A 16 17.02 0.21 -49.69
N LEU A 17 16.71 -0.94 -50.32
CA LEU A 17 17.27 -2.30 -50.13
C LEU A 17 16.89 -3.15 -48.91
N GLY A 18 16.50 -4.39 -49.23
CA GLY A 18 16.89 -5.57 -48.45
C GLY A 18 15.73 -6.36 -47.85
N GLY A 19 15.21 -7.34 -48.60
CA GLY A 19 14.40 -8.40 -48.02
C GLY A 19 15.26 -9.36 -47.19
N ALA A 20 14.79 -9.70 -46.00
CA ALA A 20 15.05 -10.99 -45.35
C ALA A 20 14.02 -11.14 -44.21
N GLY A 21 13.14 -12.13 -44.34
CA GLY A 21 12.21 -12.48 -43.27
C GLY A 21 12.97 -12.87 -42.01
N THR A 22 12.68 -12.18 -40.91
CA THR A 22 12.92 -12.70 -39.56
C THR A 22 11.65 -12.47 -38.75
N LEU A 23 10.99 -13.60 -38.49
CA LEU A 23 10.20 -13.92 -37.30
C LEU A 23 9.44 -12.74 -36.67
N ALA A 24 8.13 -12.74 -36.87
CA ALA A 24 7.19 -12.09 -35.97
C ALA A 24 7.38 -12.65 -34.55
N HIS A 25 8.35 -12.11 -33.81
CA HIS A 25 8.29 -12.11 -32.37
C HIS A 25 7.04 -11.31 -32.02
N SER A 26 5.98 -12.01 -31.63
CA SER A 26 4.81 -11.45 -30.97
C SER A 26 5.29 -10.75 -29.71
N TYR A 27 5.71 -9.49 -29.85
CA TYR A 27 5.91 -8.58 -28.74
C TYR A 27 4.52 -8.22 -28.24
N ASN A 28 3.98 -9.07 -27.38
CA ASN A 28 2.75 -8.80 -26.66
C ASN A 28 2.97 -7.51 -25.83
N PRO A 29 2.36 -6.36 -26.21
CA PRO A 29 2.69 -5.05 -25.63
C PRO A 29 2.10 -4.84 -24.22
N ILE A 30 1.44 -5.86 -23.65
CA ILE A 30 0.67 -5.75 -22.41
C ILE A 30 1.56 -5.85 -21.15
N LYS A 31 2.81 -6.33 -21.26
CA LYS A 31 3.66 -6.49 -20.05
C LYS A 31 4.17 -5.16 -19.46
N TRP A 32 4.10 -4.05 -20.17
CA TRP A 32 4.78 -2.80 -19.78
C TRP A 32 3.82 -1.77 -19.17
N ILE A 33 2.50 -1.98 -19.29
CA ILE A 33 1.45 -1.06 -18.80
C ILE A 33 1.19 -1.24 -17.29
N ARG A 34 1.73 -2.29 -16.66
CA ARG A 34 1.47 -2.58 -15.23
C ARG A 34 2.44 -1.94 -14.24
N LYS A 35 3.38 -1.09 -14.66
CA LYS A 35 4.28 -0.39 -13.74
C LYS A 35 3.71 0.95 -13.28
N GLY A 36 2.43 0.96 -12.92
CA GLY A 36 1.85 1.99 -12.07
C GLY A 36 2.23 1.74 -10.61
N PRO A 37 2.14 2.76 -9.73
CA PRO A 37 2.27 2.53 -8.30
C PRO A 37 1.28 1.43 -7.86
N SER A 38 1.74 0.51 -7.02
CA SER A 38 0.86 -0.49 -6.42
C SER A 38 -0.27 0.22 -5.67
N PRO A 39 -1.52 -0.26 -5.78
CA PRO A 39 -2.64 0.36 -5.09
C PRO A 39 -2.36 0.41 -3.58
N THR A 40 -2.62 1.56 -2.99
CA THR A 40 -2.56 1.76 -1.53
C THR A 40 -3.59 0.88 -0.83
N ALA A 41 -3.44 0.69 0.48
CA ALA A 41 -4.35 -0.15 1.25
C ALA A 41 -5.82 0.26 1.06
N SER A 42 -6.10 1.56 1.08
CA SER A 42 -7.46 2.09 0.89
C SER A 42 -7.98 1.91 -0.54
N GLU A 43 -7.12 1.99 -1.55
CA GLU A 43 -7.51 1.76 -2.94
C GLU A 43 -7.84 0.28 -3.19
N GLN A 44 -7.07 -0.64 -2.60
CA GLN A 44 -7.37 -2.09 -2.67
C GLN A 44 -8.73 -2.40 -2.03
N LEU A 45 -8.96 -1.89 -0.82
CA LEU A 45 -10.23 -2.08 -0.10
C LEU A 45 -11.42 -1.40 -0.83
N ALA A 46 -11.19 -0.27 -1.48
CA ALA A 46 -12.23 0.40 -2.27
C ALA A 46 -12.58 -0.35 -3.57
N ALA A 47 -11.58 -1.00 -4.19
CA ALA A 47 -11.76 -1.79 -5.39
C ALA A 47 -12.46 -3.14 -5.12
N ASN A 48 -12.18 -3.77 -3.97
CA ASN A 48 -12.72 -5.09 -3.60
C ASN A 48 -13.60 -5.02 -2.36
N LYS A 49 -14.89 -4.69 -2.54
CA LYS A 49 -15.86 -4.55 -1.44
C LYS A 49 -16.07 -5.85 -0.64
N GLU A 50 -16.05 -7.00 -1.30
CA GLU A 50 -16.18 -8.30 -0.63
C GLU A 50 -14.95 -8.63 0.22
N GLU A 51 -13.74 -8.32 -0.28
CA GLU A 51 -12.49 -8.47 0.47
C GLU A 51 -12.50 -7.57 1.71
N GLU A 52 -12.93 -6.31 1.58
CA GLU A 52 -13.07 -5.39 2.71
C GLU A 52 -14.07 -5.90 3.74
N LYS A 53 -15.22 -6.41 3.31
CA LYS A 53 -16.24 -6.98 4.20
C LYS A 53 -15.74 -8.21 4.94
N LYS A 54 -15.07 -9.13 4.25
CA LYS A 54 -14.54 -10.36 4.83
C LYS A 54 -13.39 -10.07 5.80
N LEU A 55 -12.42 -9.23 5.41
CA LEU A 55 -11.37 -8.77 6.32
C LEU A 55 -11.93 -8.03 7.53
N SER A 56 -12.95 -7.20 7.35
CA SER A 56 -13.59 -6.47 8.45
C SER A 56 -14.25 -7.40 9.48
N LEU A 57 -14.79 -8.55 9.03
CA LEU A 57 -15.32 -9.58 9.92
C LEU A 57 -14.21 -10.31 10.69
N GLU A 58 -13.15 -10.74 10.01
CA GLU A 58 -11.99 -11.41 10.63
C GLU A 58 -11.28 -10.48 11.63
N LEU A 59 -11.13 -9.20 11.26
CA LEU A 59 -10.43 -8.20 12.06
C LEU A 59 -11.33 -7.49 13.06
N GLN A 60 -12.61 -7.87 13.19
CA GLN A 60 -13.56 -7.20 14.08
C GLN A 60 -13.08 -7.17 15.54
N ALA A 61 -12.35 -8.20 15.97
CA ALA A 61 -11.77 -8.28 17.32
C ALA A 61 -10.53 -7.38 17.52
N VAL A 62 -9.86 -6.98 16.44
CA VAL A 62 -8.61 -6.18 16.48
C VAL A 62 -8.79 -4.75 15.96
N LEU A 63 -9.92 -4.45 15.34
CA LEU A 63 -10.21 -3.12 14.81
C LEU A 63 -10.38 -2.09 15.93
N PRO A 64 -9.86 -0.86 15.75
CA PRO A 64 -10.11 0.21 16.69
C PRO A 64 -11.62 0.51 16.79
N PRO A 65 -12.14 0.84 17.99
CA PRO A 65 -13.57 1.09 18.17
C PRO A 65 -14.07 2.18 17.24
N ARG A 66 -15.23 1.95 16.60
CA ARG A 66 -15.91 2.92 15.72
C ARG A 66 -15.11 3.33 14.48
N THR A 67 -14.20 2.48 14.00
CA THR A 67 -13.47 2.71 12.74
C THR A 67 -13.73 1.59 11.75
N SER A 68 -13.89 1.94 10.47
CA SER A 68 -13.93 0.95 9.39
C SER A 68 -12.51 0.50 9.05
N LEU A 69 -12.36 -0.70 8.48
CA LEU A 69 -11.06 -1.20 8.02
C LEU A 69 -10.41 -0.23 7.02
N LYS A 70 -11.20 0.32 6.11
CA LYS A 70 -10.75 1.32 5.12
C LYS A 70 -10.17 2.58 5.79
N ASP A 71 -10.82 3.09 6.85
CA ASP A 71 -10.36 4.28 7.57
C ASP A 71 -9.13 3.97 8.44
N ALA A 72 -9.09 2.79 9.05
CA ALA A 72 -7.94 2.30 9.78
C ALA A 72 -6.71 2.19 8.85
N CYS A 73 -6.91 1.68 7.63
CA CYS A 73 -5.87 1.52 6.62
C CYS A 73 -5.56 2.77 5.78
N ALA A 74 -6.27 3.88 6.02
CA ALA A 74 -5.97 5.14 5.34
C ALA A 74 -4.53 5.62 5.58
N GLY A 75 -3.81 5.90 4.50
CA GLY A 75 -2.42 6.37 4.54
C GLY A 75 -1.36 5.25 4.55
N PHE A 76 -1.75 3.99 4.67
CA PHE A 76 -0.81 2.87 4.52
C PHE A 76 -0.47 2.62 3.05
N LYS A 77 0.81 2.38 2.77
CA LYS A 77 1.31 2.08 1.42
C LYS A 77 0.83 0.73 0.91
N SER A 78 0.61 -0.23 1.80
CA SER A 78 0.15 -1.57 1.44
C SER A 78 -0.92 -2.06 2.42
N LEU A 79 -1.87 -2.86 1.92
CA LEU A 79 -2.89 -3.48 2.77
C LEU A 79 -2.29 -4.43 3.81
N ASN A 80 -1.25 -5.18 3.40
CA ASN A 80 -0.51 -6.07 4.30
C ASN A 80 0.04 -5.34 5.52
N ASP A 81 0.66 -4.16 5.34
CA ASP A 81 1.22 -3.39 6.45
C ASP A 81 0.13 -2.89 7.40
N CYS A 82 -1.05 -2.51 6.88
CA CYS A 82 -2.17 -2.11 7.72
C CYS A 82 -2.70 -3.27 8.56
N VAL A 83 -3.01 -4.40 7.92
CA VAL A 83 -3.57 -5.58 8.60
C VAL A 83 -2.55 -6.13 9.61
N ALA A 84 -1.26 -6.15 9.26
CA ALA A 84 -0.21 -6.55 10.20
C ALA A 84 -0.15 -5.60 11.40
N SER A 85 -0.31 -4.29 11.19
CA SER A 85 -0.35 -3.30 12.27
C SER A 85 -1.52 -3.50 13.22
N LEU A 86 -2.69 -3.90 12.71
CA LEU A 86 -3.85 -4.23 13.53
C LEU A 86 -3.56 -5.45 14.43
N HIS A 87 -3.00 -6.51 13.86
CA HIS A 87 -2.58 -7.70 14.63
C HIS A 87 -1.55 -7.37 15.70
N VAL A 88 -0.54 -6.56 15.38
CA VAL A 88 0.48 -6.12 16.34
C VAL A 88 -0.12 -5.29 17.46
N SER A 89 -1.01 -4.35 17.11
CA SER A 89 -1.71 -3.49 18.07
C SER A 89 -2.46 -4.33 19.10
N HIS A 90 -3.16 -5.36 18.65
CA HIS A 90 -3.87 -6.30 19.51
C HIS A 90 -2.91 -7.19 20.33
N ASN A 91 -1.98 -7.89 19.67
CA ASN A 91 -1.08 -8.86 20.32
C ASN A 91 -0.18 -8.23 21.38
N LEU A 92 0.31 -7.02 21.12
CA LEU A 92 1.20 -6.30 22.02
C LEU A 92 0.49 -5.26 22.88
N SER A 93 -0.83 -5.13 22.74
CA SER A 93 -1.64 -4.11 23.43
C SER A 93 -1.09 -2.69 23.24
N ILE A 94 -0.58 -2.40 22.04
CA ILE A 94 -0.08 -1.08 21.64
C ILE A 94 -1.26 -0.33 21.03
N LYS A 95 -1.39 0.97 21.30
CA LYS A 95 -2.43 1.79 20.64
C LYS A 95 -2.17 1.85 19.13
N PHE A 96 -3.14 1.39 18.33
CA PHE A 96 -3.05 1.38 16.86
C PHE A 96 -2.69 2.74 16.28
N ASN A 97 -3.25 3.83 16.81
CA ASN A 97 -2.95 5.19 16.34
C ASN A 97 -1.47 5.59 16.55
N CYS A 98 -0.81 5.10 17.60
CA CYS A 98 0.64 5.32 17.77
C CYS A 98 1.42 4.59 16.68
N LEU A 99 1.12 3.31 16.49
CA LEU A 99 1.79 2.45 15.52
C LEU A 99 1.58 2.96 14.09
N LYS A 100 0.36 3.37 13.76
CA LYS A 100 0.00 4.01 12.50
C LYS A 100 0.82 5.28 12.27
N TRP A 101 0.94 6.15 13.27
CA TRP A 101 1.72 7.39 13.16
C TRP A 101 3.18 7.11 12.81
N ASP A 102 3.81 6.15 13.49
CA ASP A 102 5.19 5.75 13.22
C ASP A 102 5.38 5.17 11.81
N MET A 103 4.42 4.37 11.33
CA MET A 103 4.53 3.71 10.04
C MET A 103 4.25 4.63 8.86
N ILE A 104 3.30 5.56 8.97
CA ILE A 104 2.96 6.48 7.86
C ILE A 104 3.72 7.80 7.94
N GLY A 105 4.31 8.14 9.09
CA GLY A 105 5.01 9.41 9.34
C GLY A 105 4.09 10.64 9.44
N VAL A 106 2.78 10.44 9.28
CA VAL A 106 1.74 11.48 9.36
C VAL A 106 0.91 11.24 10.60
N LYS A 107 0.67 12.31 11.37
CA LYS A 107 -0.10 12.25 12.61
C LYS A 107 -1.56 11.89 12.31
N PRO A 108 -2.07 10.73 12.77
CA PRO A 108 -3.46 10.34 12.54
C PRO A 108 -4.40 11.18 13.39
N ALA A 109 -5.63 11.35 12.91
CA ALA A 109 -6.73 11.91 13.70
C ALA A 109 -7.16 10.88 14.75
N GLY A 110 -6.66 11.01 15.97
CA GLY A 110 -6.98 10.09 17.08
C GLY A 110 -6.16 10.38 18.34
N ASP A 111 -6.41 9.60 19.39
CA ASP A 111 -5.69 9.73 20.66
C ASP A 111 -4.23 9.28 20.54
N VAL A 112 -3.37 10.21 20.14
CA VAL A 112 -1.92 10.01 20.06
C VAL A 112 -1.14 10.76 21.16
N LYS A 113 -1.84 11.32 22.15
CA LYS A 113 -1.23 12.11 23.23
C LYS A 113 -0.21 11.33 24.06
N SER A 114 -0.37 10.02 24.15
CA SER A 114 0.54 9.13 24.89
C SER A 114 1.62 8.49 24.00
N CYS A 115 1.66 8.81 22.71
CA CYS A 115 2.63 8.23 21.78
C CYS A 115 3.87 9.12 21.71
N ALA A 116 5.05 8.51 21.68
CA ALA A 116 6.25 9.21 21.22
C ALA A 116 6.09 9.50 19.72
N ALA A 117 6.40 10.72 19.29
CA ALA A 117 6.36 11.05 17.87
C ALA A 117 7.54 10.39 17.13
N PRO A 118 7.36 9.93 15.88
CA PRO A 118 8.46 9.43 15.08
C PRO A 118 9.52 10.52 14.84
N SER A 119 10.80 10.16 14.94
CA SER A 119 11.90 11.10 14.69
C SER A 119 11.78 11.69 13.27
N ASN A 120 11.76 13.02 13.18
CA ASN A 120 11.69 13.78 11.93
C ASN A 120 10.42 13.54 11.07
N ASN A 121 9.30 13.12 11.67
CA ASN A 121 8.06 12.80 10.94
C ASN A 121 8.27 11.78 9.79
N LYS A 122 9.26 10.90 9.94
CA LYS A 122 9.61 9.93 8.90
C LYS A 122 8.92 8.60 9.17
N ALA A 123 8.24 8.08 8.14
CA ALA A 123 7.73 6.72 8.11
C ALA A 123 8.83 5.68 8.38
N MET A 124 8.52 4.69 9.21
CA MET A 124 9.40 3.57 9.54
C MET A 124 8.71 2.21 9.35
N ASP A 125 9.51 1.16 9.19
CA ASP A 125 9.00 -0.21 9.03
C ASP A 125 8.35 -0.73 10.32
N LEU A 126 7.43 -1.68 10.18
CA LEU A 126 6.64 -2.26 11.29
C LEU A 126 7.53 -2.72 12.46
N SER A 127 8.59 -3.48 12.17
CA SER A 127 9.55 -3.94 13.20
C SER A 127 10.17 -2.78 13.99
N LYS A 128 10.48 -1.67 13.32
CA LYS A 128 11.11 -0.49 13.96
C LYS A 128 10.10 0.28 14.80
N ALA A 129 8.87 0.44 14.29
CA ALA A 129 7.78 1.06 15.01
C ALA A 129 7.45 0.28 16.31
N ILE A 130 7.39 -1.06 16.23
CA ILE A 130 7.20 -1.90 17.43
C ILE A 130 8.33 -1.70 18.43
N HIS A 131 9.59 -1.67 17.97
CA HIS A 131 10.74 -1.49 18.85
C HIS A 131 10.70 -0.14 19.59
N VAL A 132 10.26 0.94 18.93
CA VAL A 132 10.09 2.26 19.54
C VAL A 132 8.96 2.26 20.58
N LEU A 133 7.81 1.67 20.25
CA LEU A 133 6.63 1.71 21.11
C LEU A 133 6.67 0.68 22.26
N LYS A 134 7.33 -0.45 22.05
CA LYS A 134 7.43 -1.55 23.02
C LYS A 134 8.81 -2.22 22.94
N PRO A 135 9.85 -1.59 23.50
CA PRO A 135 11.23 -2.09 23.39
C PRO A 135 11.45 -3.46 24.05
N ASN A 136 10.62 -3.82 25.02
CA ASN A 136 10.70 -5.10 25.74
C ASN A 136 10.06 -6.29 24.98
N ALA A 137 9.39 -6.05 23.85
CA ALA A 137 8.79 -7.11 23.04
C ALA A 137 9.78 -7.66 21.99
N ASN A 138 9.56 -8.90 21.55
CA ASN A 138 10.32 -9.50 20.45
C ASN A 138 9.86 -8.92 19.09
N PHE A 139 10.18 -7.65 18.84
CA PHE A 139 9.63 -6.84 17.75
C PHE A 139 9.81 -7.46 16.36
N ARG A 140 10.93 -8.15 16.09
CA ARG A 140 11.15 -8.82 14.80
C ARG A 140 10.22 -10.00 14.60
N THR A 141 10.03 -10.80 15.65
CA THR A 141 9.17 -11.99 15.59
C THR A 141 7.72 -11.59 15.49
N GLU A 142 7.30 -10.60 16.27
CA GLU A 142 5.93 -10.07 16.23
C GLU A 142 5.59 -9.44 14.89
N ALA A 143 6.48 -8.60 14.33
CA ALA A 143 6.28 -8.05 12.99
C ALA A 143 6.13 -9.16 11.94
N LYS A 144 7.04 -10.15 11.93
CA LYS A 144 6.99 -11.26 10.97
C LYS A 144 5.72 -12.10 11.11
N ASN A 145 5.33 -12.41 12.35
CA ASN A 145 4.13 -13.18 12.63
C ASN A 145 2.87 -12.42 12.19
N ALA A 146 2.81 -11.12 12.47
CA ALA A 146 1.70 -10.28 12.07
C ALA A 146 1.62 -10.09 10.56
N GLU A 147 2.75 -9.90 9.87
CA GLU A 147 2.81 -9.85 8.41
C GLU A 147 2.41 -11.19 7.78
N LYS A 148 2.77 -12.32 8.40
CA LYS A 148 2.35 -13.65 7.92
C LYS A 148 0.84 -13.80 8.05
N ARG A 149 0.27 -13.48 9.21
CA ARG A 149 -1.18 -13.50 9.44
C ARG A 149 -1.91 -12.56 8.50
N ALA A 150 -1.43 -11.34 8.33
CA ALA A 150 -2.01 -10.38 7.40
C ALA A 150 -2.07 -10.90 5.96
N ARG A 151 -1.01 -11.57 5.49
CA ARG A 151 -1.03 -12.21 4.17
C ARG A 151 -2.03 -13.36 4.08
N GLU A 152 -2.16 -14.14 5.14
CA GLU A 152 -3.14 -15.25 5.22
C GLU A 152 -4.57 -14.68 5.19
N ASP A 153 -4.88 -13.69 6.02
CA ASP A 153 -6.20 -13.04 6.06
C ASP A 153 -6.58 -12.40 4.73
N ILE A 154 -5.65 -11.67 4.10
CA ILE A 154 -5.87 -11.06 2.78
C ILE A 154 -6.12 -12.14 1.73
N LYS A 155 -5.30 -13.20 1.73
CA LYS A 155 -5.46 -14.31 0.78
C LYS A 155 -6.78 -15.05 0.98
N ASP A 156 -7.19 -15.24 2.22
CA ASP A 156 -8.45 -15.89 2.53
C ASP A 156 -9.64 -14.97 2.18
N ALA A 157 -9.45 -13.65 2.19
CA ALA A 157 -10.48 -12.67 1.86
C ALA A 157 -10.64 -12.36 0.37
N SER A 158 -9.61 -12.55 -0.44
CA SER A 158 -9.62 -12.41 -1.91
C SER A 158 -10.33 -13.58 -2.61
#